data_AF-A0A2A5JLX6-F1
#
_entry.id   AF-A0A2A5JLX6-F1
#
_cell.length_a   1.000
_cell.length_b   1.000
_cell.length_c   1.000
_cell.angle_alpha   90.00
_cell.angle_beta   90.00
_cell.angle_gamma   90.00
#
_symmetry.space_group_name_H-M   'P 1'
#
loop_
_entity.id
_entity.type
_entity.pdbx_description
1 polymer ?
#
loop_
_entity_poly.entity_id
_entity_poly.type
_entity_poly.pdbx_seq_one_letter_code
_entity_poly.pdbx_strand_id
1 'polypeptide(L)' 'MSTTQHYYDRLKAAGVPMHEFSCPHCKKQLLTQQNNTACNWDTLASCHHCQRVFWKITVAEGQGVTTAVAKSA' A
#
# COMPACT_ATOMS: atom_id res chain seq x y z
N MET A 1 -13.74 0.16 14.91
CA MET A 1 -12.50 -0.02 14.12
C MET A 1 -12.86 -0.68 12.80
N SER A 2 -12.23 -0.28 11.68
CA SER A 2 -12.48 -0.90 10.37
C SER A 2 -11.80 -2.28 10.28
N THR A 3 -12.33 -3.18 9.44
CA THR A 3 -11.75 -4.50 9.17
C THR A 3 -10.30 -4.42 8.71
N THR A 4 -9.99 -3.38 7.93
CA THR A 4 -8.63 -3.07 7.45
C THR A 4 -7.66 -2.76 8.58
N GLN A 5 -8.07 -2.01 9.61
CA GLN A 5 -7.19 -1.67 10.73
C GLN A 5 -6.81 -2.92 11.53
N HIS A 6 -7.78 -3.78 11.85
CA HIS A 6 -7.51 -5.05 12.53
C HIS A 6 -6.57 -5.97 11.72
N TYR A 7 -6.64 -5.94 10.39
CA TYR A 7 -5.70 -6.68 9.56
C TYR A 7 -4.27 -6.18 9.75
N TYR A 8 -4.04 -4.86 9.71
CA TYR A 8 -2.71 -4.29 9.90
C TYR A 8 -2.17 -4.44 11.32
N ASP A 9 -3.02 -4.33 12.35
CA ASP A 9 -2.60 -4.51 13.73
C ASP A 9 -2.09 -5.94 13.98
N ARG A 10 -2.74 -6.95 13.37
CA ARG A 10 -2.26 -8.34 13.43
C ARG A 10 -0.91 -8.53 12.76
N LEU A 11 -0.69 -7.92 11.60
CA LEU A 11 0.61 -7.99 10.91
C LEU A 11 1.72 -7.31 11.73
N LYS A 12 1.44 -6.13 12.28
CA LYS A 12 2.39 -5.42 13.16
C LYS A 12 2.72 -6.23 14.41
N ALA A 13 1.71 -6.83 15.06
CA ALA A 13 1.92 -7.71 16.22
C ALA A 13 2.75 -8.95 15.89
N ALA A 14 2.68 -9.44 14.64
CA ALA A 14 3.52 -10.53 14.14
C ALA A 14 4.93 -10.08 13.72
N GLY A 15 5.30 -8.81 13.91
CA GLY A 15 6.61 -8.27 13.55
C GLY A 15 6.81 -8.05 12.05
N VAL A 16 5.73 -8.04 11.25
CA VAL A 16 5.81 -7.78 9.82
C VAL A 16 6.09 -6.28 9.58
N PRO A 17 7.20 -5.92 8.92
CA PRO A 17 7.50 -4.52 8.61
C PRO A 17 6.49 -3.95 7.60
N MET A 18 6.10 -2.70 7.81
CA MET A 18 5.05 -2.02 7.04
C MET A 18 5.55 -0.68 6.53
N HIS A 19 5.10 -0.27 5.34
CA HIS A 19 5.23 1.09 4.85
C HIS A 19 3.91 1.85 4.94
N GLU A 20 4.01 3.11 5.33
CA GLU A 20 2.95 4.11 5.13
C GLU A 20 3.13 4.77 3.77
N PHE A 21 2.01 5.01 3.08
CA PHE A 21 2.00 5.75 1.82
C PHE A 21 0.66 6.46 1.61
N SER A 22 0.70 7.59 0.91
CA SER A 22 -0.51 8.35 0.61
C SER A 22 -1.24 7.79 -0.61
N CYS A 23 -2.57 7.64 -0.51
CA CYS A 23 -3.40 7.35 -1.68
C CYS A 23 -3.19 8.44 -2.75
N PRO A 24 -2.92 8.11 -4.02
CA PRO A 24 -2.65 9.12 -5.03
C PRO A 24 -3.88 9.98 -5.36
N HIS A 25 -5.09 9.50 -5.07
CA HIS A 25 -6.36 10.19 -5.31
C HIS A 25 -6.78 11.10 -4.14
N CYS A 26 -6.95 10.54 -2.94
CA CYS A 26 -7.52 11.27 -1.80
C CYS A 26 -6.49 11.70 -0.74
N LYS A 27 -5.21 11.38 -0.95
CA LYS A 27 -4.06 11.71 -0.09
C LYS A 27 -4.10 11.16 1.35
N LYS A 28 -5.16 10.45 1.74
CA LYS A 28 -5.20 9.73 3.02
C LYS A 28 -4.14 8.65 3.10
N GLN A 29 -3.62 8.44 4.31
CA GLN A 29 -2.61 7.42 4.58
C GLN A 29 -3.18 6.00 4.45
N LEU A 30 -2.36 5.14 3.87
CA LEU A 30 -2.58 3.72 3.69
C LEU A 30 -1.35 2.98 4.22
N LEU A 31 -1.55 1.71 4.57
CA LEU A 31 -0.48 0.82 4.98
C LEU A 31 -0.32 -0.29 3.94
N THR A 32 0.91 -0.77 3.79
CA THR A 32 1.21 -2.00 3.03
C THR A 32 2.37 -2.71 3.70
N GLN A 33 2.44 -4.02 3.54
CA GLN A 33 3.63 -4.77 3.93
C GLN A 33 4.85 -4.28 3.15
N GLN A 34 6.00 -4.21 3.82
CA GLN A 34 7.30 -3.96 3.21
C GLN A 34 7.73 -5.17 2.37
N ASN A 35 8.30 -4.91 1.20
CA ASN A 35 8.81 -5.94 0.31
C ASN A 35 10.29 -6.24 0.62
N ASN A 36 10.55 -7.38 1.27
CA ASN A 36 11.92 -7.82 1.59
C ASN A 36 12.50 -8.79 0.54
N THR A 37 11.89 -8.86 -0.65
CA THR A 37 12.38 -9.68 -1.76
C THR A 37 13.25 -8.86 -2.71
N ALA A 38 13.99 -9.54 -3.59
CA ALA A 38 14.87 -8.91 -4.58
C ALA A 38 14.11 -8.32 -5.79
N CYS A 39 12.80 -8.52 -5.89
CA CYS A 39 11.99 -8.07 -7.03
C CYS A 39 10.88 -7.13 -6.57
N ASN A 40 10.55 -6.15 -7.40
CA ASN A 40 9.42 -5.26 -7.15
C ASN A 40 8.10 -6.05 -7.17
N TRP A 41 7.14 -5.64 -6.34
CA TRP A 41 5.76 -6.12 -6.42
C TRP A 41 4.88 -5.06 -7.04
N ASP A 42 4.37 -5.32 -8.23
CA ASP A 42 3.36 -4.50 -8.88
C ASP A 42 1.96 -5.03 -8.56
N THR A 43 1.01 -4.13 -8.32
CA THR A 43 -0.35 -4.52 -7.92
C THR A 43 -1.35 -3.44 -8.34
N LEU A 44 -2.46 -3.86 -8.93
CA LEU A 44 -3.65 -3.03 -9.06
C LEU A 44 -4.39 -3.01 -7.71
N ALA A 45 -4.40 -1.85 -7.03
CA ALA A 45 -4.92 -1.71 -5.67
C ALA A 45 -6.07 -0.71 -5.60
N SER A 46 -6.93 -0.84 -4.58
CA SER A 46 -8.01 0.12 -4.28
C SER A 46 -7.80 0.78 -2.92
N CYS A 47 -8.25 2.03 -2.78
CA CYS A 47 -8.17 2.76 -1.52
C CYS A 47 -9.44 2.54 -0.68
N HIS A 48 -9.32 1.99 0.53
CA HIS A 48 -10.48 1.78 1.41
C HIS A 48 -11.14 3.08 1.92
N HIS A 49 -10.51 4.25 1.69
CA HIS A 49 -11.10 5.55 2.05
C HIS A 49 -11.91 6.20 0.95
N CYS A 50 -11.54 6.02 -0.33
CA CYS A 50 -12.20 6.69 -1.47
C CYS A 50 -12.64 5.73 -2.58
N GLN A 51 -12.40 4.43 -2.42
CA GLN A 51 -12.76 3.34 -3.32
C GLN A 51 -12.19 3.42 -4.75
N ARG A 52 -11.34 4.40 -5.05
CA ARG A 52 -10.66 4.52 -6.35
C ARG A 52 -9.50 3.53 -6.48
N VAL A 53 -9.32 3.04 -7.70
CA VAL A 53 -8.24 2.13 -8.09
C VAL A 53 -7.00 2.92 -8.50
N PHE A 54 -5.82 2.38 -8.20
CA PHE A 54 -4.53 2.93 -8.57
C PHE A 54 -3.50 1.81 -8.75
N TRP A 55 -2.42 2.09 -9.49
CA TRP A 55 -1.28 1.19 -9.59
C TRP A 55 -0.35 1.40 -8.40
N LYS A 56 0.10 0.32 -7.76
CA LYS A 56 1.04 0.35 -6.64
C LYS A 56 2.26 -0.50 -6.99
N ILE A 57 3.45 0.04 -6.75
CA ILE A 57 4.72 -0.69 -6.80
C ILE A 57 5.32 -0.65 -5.40
N THR A 58 5.49 -1.81 -4.76
CA THR A 58 6.27 -1.95 -3.52
C THR A 58 7.68 -2.36 -3.90
N VAL A 59 8.63 -1.44 -3.71
CA VAL A 59 10.00 -1.55 -4.21
C VAL A 59 10.74 -2.65 -3.45
N ALA A 60 11.55 -3.42 -4.16
CA ALA A 60 12.41 -4.46 -3.62
C ALA A 60 13.25 -3.96 -2.43
N GLU A 61 13.66 -4.90 -1.57
CA GLU A 61 14.59 -4.65 -0.46
C GLU A 61 14.13 -3.54 0.51
N GLY A 62 12.82 -3.31 0.62
CA GLY A 62 12.23 -2.37 1.56
C GLY A 62 12.41 -0.90 1.21
N GLN A 63 12.67 -0.59 -0.06
CA GLN A 63 12.97 0.78 -0.50
C GLN A 63 11.72 1.67 -0.63
N GLY A 64 10.53 1.19 -0.27
CA GLY A 64 9.31 2.01 -0.18
C GLY A 64 8.21 1.64 -1.17
N VAL A 65 7.35 2.64 -1.47
CA VAL A 65 6.14 2.46 -2.28
C VAL A 65 6.00 3.60 -3.28
N THR A 66 5.79 3.26 -4.54
CA THR A 66 5.39 4.20 -5.59
C THR A 66 3.95 3.93 -6.00
N THR A 67 3.19 4.99 -6.30
CA THR A 67 1.82 4.85 -6.80
C THR A 67 1.62 5.68 -8.07
N ALA A 68 0.76 5.18 -8.96
CA ALA A 68 0.37 5.89 -10.16
C ALA A 68 -1.14 5.80 -10.38
N VAL A 69 -1.69 6.82 -11.03
CA VAL A 69 -3.08 6.85 -11.49
C VAL A 69 -3.06 6.81 -13.01
N ALA A 70 -3.98 6.05 -13.61
CA ALA A 70 -4.23 6.17 -15.04
C ALA A 70 -4.70 7.61 -15.30
N LYS A 71 -3.98 8.34 -16.15
CA LYS A 71 -4.48 9.60 -16.68
C LYS A 71 -5.58 9.23 -17.68
N SER A 72 -6.78 9.75 -17.47
CA SER A 72 -7.78 9.78 -18.54
C SER A 72 -7.19 10.58 -19.70
N ALA A 73 -7.23 10.00 -20.90
CA ALA A 73 -6.86 10.67 -22.14
C ALA A 73 -7.83 11.83 -22.44
#